data_AF-A0AAP8MXF3-F1
#
_entry.id   AF-A0AAP8MXF3-F1
#
_cell.length_a   1.000
_cell.length_b   1.000
_cell.length_c   1.000
_cell.angle_alpha   90.00
_cell.angle_beta   90.00
_cell.angle_gamma   90.00
#
_symmetry.space_group_name_H-M   'P 1'
#
loop_
_entity.id
_entity.type
_entity.pdbx_description
1 polymer ?
#
loop_
_entity_poly.entity_id
_entity_poly.type
_entity_poly.pdbx_seq_one_letter_code
_entity_poly.pdbx_strand_id
1 'polypeptide(L)'
;MENISTLTQILRDSDCHFKVHDLGRRIELIPNDEFESIELGRQAYPYPIQRQAQFAITYWNEQKQPWIWFLKFDLDERGLLNSADIGNFIKFVLEAMGSRLQKELNEEVQEQLASNPYTFKPKEDKLAVFNSQVSAELYLSPSQYYAHALTYFKGDIGWNNWQTVGLQGITDICARLKESNNELMVKKSLSQLPTQPLYALLGALEHCDISDSLATRLYDLALDQLNHPEGDLFLLSALARALSGNKGNKLTSLVTAILSESKYCHQEVLIAIAGRCWEPLQQSTLAEQFLVRLAQTNNQGLFNQLFADLVMQPKLRMVILPMLHQAPSQELAQALIALQNSTKGQS
;
A
#
# COMPACT_ATOMS: atom_id res chain seq x y z
N MET A 1 -33.04 6.09 -19.70
CA MET A 1 -31.81 5.49 -19.15
C MET A 1 -31.38 6.38 -18.02
N GLU A 2 -31.35 5.87 -16.79
CA GLU A 2 -30.79 6.61 -15.67
C GLU A 2 -29.34 6.97 -16.00
N ASN A 3 -28.92 8.20 -15.69
CA ASN A 3 -27.54 8.64 -15.91
C ASN A 3 -26.63 7.90 -14.92
N ILE A 4 -26.09 6.75 -15.35
CA ILE A 4 -25.06 6.01 -14.62
C ILE A 4 -23.86 6.96 -14.45
N SER A 5 -23.58 7.31 -13.19
CA SER A 5 -22.54 8.30 -12.84
C SER A 5 -21.38 7.74 -12.04
N THR A 6 -21.45 6.47 -11.59
CA THR A 6 -20.42 5.82 -10.78
C THR A 6 -20.14 4.39 -11.25
N LEU A 7 -18.93 3.89 -11.02
CA LEU A 7 -18.53 2.50 -11.24
C LEU A 7 -19.28 1.57 -10.31
N THR A 8 -19.52 1.99 -9.07
CA THR A 8 -20.37 1.26 -8.11
C THR A 8 -21.74 0.95 -8.71
N GLN A 9 -22.38 1.93 -9.38
CA GLN A 9 -23.69 1.73 -10.00
C GLN A 9 -23.62 0.70 -11.15
N ILE A 10 -22.61 0.78 -12.02
CA ILE A 10 -22.44 -0.19 -13.14
C ILE A 10 -22.30 -1.62 -12.62
N LEU A 11 -21.48 -1.81 -11.58
CA LEU A 11 -21.21 -3.12 -11.01
C LEU A 11 -22.48 -3.70 -10.35
N ARG A 12 -23.25 -2.88 -9.63
CA ARG A 12 -24.54 -3.26 -9.05
C ARG A 12 -25.58 -3.59 -10.12
N ASP A 13 -25.70 -2.76 -11.15
CA ASP A 13 -26.66 -2.96 -12.26
C ASP A 13 -26.35 -4.19 -13.12
N SER A 14 -25.12 -4.70 -13.05
CA SER A 14 -24.66 -5.89 -13.76
C SER A 14 -24.80 -7.19 -12.96
N ASP A 15 -25.45 -7.15 -11.79
CA ASP A 15 -25.60 -8.28 -10.86
C ASP A 15 -24.25 -8.92 -10.47
N CYS A 16 -23.18 -8.11 -10.39
CA CYS A 16 -21.85 -8.55 -9.97
C CYS A 16 -21.62 -8.31 -8.49
N HIS A 17 -20.95 -9.26 -7.84
CA HIS A 17 -20.29 -8.98 -6.56
C HIS A 17 -18.96 -8.27 -6.86
N PHE A 18 -18.56 -7.34 -6.00
CA PHE A 18 -17.27 -6.67 -6.15
C PHE A 18 -16.65 -6.24 -4.83
N LYS A 19 -15.34 -6.08 -4.86
CA LYS A 19 -14.50 -5.50 -3.80
C LYS A 19 -13.53 -4.50 -4.40
N VAL A 20 -13.28 -3.43 -3.65
CA VAL A 20 -12.33 -2.38 -4.04
C VAL A 20 -11.15 -2.40 -3.08
N HIS A 21 -9.94 -2.39 -3.63
CA HIS A 21 -8.72 -2.31 -2.84
C HIS A 21 -7.85 -1.15 -3.30
N ASP A 22 -7.32 -0.36 -2.37
CA ASP A 22 -6.20 0.53 -2.67
C ASP A 22 -5.00 -0.29 -3.16
N LEU A 23 -4.27 0.28 -4.10
CA LEU A 23 -2.99 -0.21 -4.57
C LEU A 23 -1.91 0.87 -4.52
N GLY A 24 -2.24 2.10 -4.10
CA GLY A 24 -1.28 3.19 -4.01
C GLY A 24 -0.24 2.94 -2.92
N ARG A 25 -0.70 2.87 -1.67
CA ARG A 25 0.19 2.71 -0.52
C ARG A 25 0.39 1.25 -0.19
N ARG A 26 -0.60 0.65 0.46
CA ARG A 26 -0.65 -0.78 0.79
C ARG A 26 -1.86 -1.37 0.08
N ILE A 27 -1.95 -2.69 0.00
CA ILE A 27 -3.19 -3.31 -0.44
C ILE A 27 -4.15 -3.25 0.74
N GLU A 28 -5.16 -2.38 0.64
CA GLU A 28 -6.12 -2.10 1.71
C GLU A 28 -7.54 -2.12 1.15
N LEU A 29 -8.45 -2.82 1.82
CA LEU A 29 -9.86 -2.84 1.43
C LEU A 29 -10.46 -1.44 1.61
N ILE A 30 -11.10 -0.93 0.56
CA ILE A 30 -11.96 0.24 0.64
C ILE A 30 -13.39 -0.28 0.68
N PRO A 31 -14.13 -0.09 1.80
CA PRO A 31 -15.54 -0.47 1.89
C PRO A 31 -16.35 0.11 0.72
N ASN A 32 -17.28 -0.67 0.16
CA ASN A 32 -17.98 -0.26 -1.08
C ASN A 32 -18.84 1.00 -0.89
N ASP A 33 -19.35 1.24 0.32
CA ASP A 33 -20.08 2.46 0.71
C ASP A 33 -19.16 3.69 0.85
N GLU A 34 -17.94 3.49 1.36
CA GLU A 34 -16.88 4.49 1.34
C GLU A 34 -16.48 4.82 -0.11
N PHE A 35 -16.25 3.79 -0.94
CA PHE A 35 -15.92 3.99 -2.35
C PHE A 35 -17.01 4.75 -3.12
N GLU A 36 -18.28 4.39 -2.94
CA GLU A 36 -19.41 5.13 -3.53
C GLU A 36 -19.43 6.61 -3.09
N SER A 37 -19.09 6.89 -1.83
CA SER A 37 -18.99 8.26 -1.31
C SER A 37 -17.82 9.04 -1.94
N ILE A 38 -16.71 8.37 -2.24
CA ILE A 38 -15.56 8.94 -2.95
C ILE A 38 -15.95 9.27 -4.39
N GLU A 39 -16.61 8.35 -5.10
CA GLU A 39 -17.05 8.56 -6.49
C GLU A 39 -18.02 9.75 -6.62
N LEU A 40 -18.89 9.94 -5.61
CA LEU A 40 -19.83 11.06 -5.54
C LEU A 40 -19.18 12.38 -5.07
N GLY A 41 -17.87 12.42 -4.85
CA GLY A 41 -17.13 13.60 -4.39
C GLY A 41 -17.50 14.05 -2.97
N ARG A 42 -18.09 13.15 -2.16
CA ARG A 42 -18.49 13.44 -0.77
C ARG A 42 -17.36 13.21 0.22
N GLN A 43 -16.41 12.35 -0.14
CA GLN A 43 -15.23 12.02 0.66
C GLN A 43 -13.97 12.07 -0.21
N ALA A 44 -12.84 12.46 0.38
CA ALA A 44 -11.54 12.38 -0.26
C ALA A 44 -11.05 10.93 -0.34
N TYR A 45 -10.27 10.61 -1.36
CA TYR A 45 -9.64 9.31 -1.48
C TYR A 45 -8.73 9.04 -0.26
N PRO A 46 -8.83 7.88 0.41
CA PRO A 46 -8.19 7.66 1.71
C PRO A 46 -6.67 7.49 1.64
N TYR A 47 -6.14 6.97 0.53
CA TYR A 47 -4.74 6.55 0.42
C TYR A 47 -4.02 7.15 -0.80
N PRO A 48 -4.05 8.48 -0.99
CA PRO A 48 -3.48 9.11 -2.17
C PRO A 48 -1.97 8.87 -2.21
N ILE A 49 -1.42 8.66 -3.41
CA ILE A 49 0.01 8.60 -3.66
C ILE A 49 0.34 9.45 -4.87
N GLN A 50 1.29 10.39 -4.74
CA GLN A 50 1.68 11.29 -5.84
C GLN A 50 0.48 12.00 -6.51
N ARG A 51 -0.51 12.43 -5.70
CA ARG A 51 -1.77 13.05 -6.16
C ARG A 51 -2.66 12.16 -7.03
N GLN A 52 -2.51 10.83 -6.94
CA GLN A 52 -3.34 9.88 -7.66
C GLN A 52 -4.03 8.93 -6.69
N ALA A 53 -5.25 8.52 -7.07
CA ALA A 53 -5.86 7.30 -6.59
C ALA A 53 -5.39 6.15 -7.49
N GLN A 54 -4.95 5.05 -6.89
CA GLN A 54 -4.59 3.82 -7.59
C GLN A 54 -5.27 2.68 -6.87
N PHE A 55 -6.23 2.01 -7.51
CA PHE A 55 -7.01 0.95 -6.88
C PHE A 55 -7.32 -0.18 -7.84
N ALA A 56 -7.69 -1.32 -7.27
CA ALA A 56 -8.22 -2.45 -7.99
C ALA A 56 -9.71 -2.64 -7.68
N ILE A 57 -10.50 -2.90 -8.72
CA ILE A 57 -11.86 -3.43 -8.58
C ILE A 57 -11.81 -4.89 -8.97
N THR A 58 -11.99 -5.78 -8.00
CA THR A 58 -12.23 -7.21 -8.26
C THR A 58 -13.71 -7.45 -8.29
N TYR A 59 -14.23 -8.00 -9.37
CA TYR A 59 -15.65 -8.33 -9.51
C TYR A 59 -15.82 -9.74 -10.07
N TRP A 60 -16.90 -10.41 -9.68
CA TRP A 60 -17.16 -11.79 -10.05
C TRP A 60 -18.66 -12.08 -10.13
N ASN A 61 -19.01 -13.09 -10.92
CA ASN A 61 -20.34 -13.67 -11.00
C ASN A 61 -20.49 -14.84 -10.00
N GLU A 62 -21.64 -15.52 -9.99
CA GLU A 62 -21.89 -16.68 -9.12
C GLU A 62 -20.87 -17.83 -9.29
N GLN A 63 -20.21 -17.93 -10.45
CA GLN A 63 -19.19 -18.94 -10.73
C GLN A 63 -17.82 -18.62 -10.09
N LYS A 64 -17.70 -17.49 -9.37
CA LYS A 64 -16.47 -17.02 -8.71
C LYS A 64 -15.25 -16.95 -9.64
N GLN A 65 -15.45 -16.62 -10.92
CA GLN A 65 -14.35 -16.26 -11.81
C GLN A 65 -14.08 -14.76 -11.62
N PRO A 66 -12.98 -14.35 -10.95
CA PRO A 66 -12.73 -12.94 -10.70
C PRO A 66 -12.15 -12.26 -11.94
N TRP A 67 -12.73 -11.12 -12.29
CA TRP A 67 -12.11 -10.14 -13.16
C TRP A 67 -11.59 -8.99 -12.32
N ILE A 68 -10.50 -8.37 -12.79
CA ILE A 68 -9.82 -7.31 -12.05
C ILE A 68 -9.59 -6.14 -12.99
N TRP A 69 -10.05 -4.95 -12.57
CA TRP A 69 -9.62 -3.69 -13.16
C TRP A 69 -8.60 -3.03 -12.26
N PHE A 70 -7.46 -2.63 -12.83
CA PHE A 70 -6.46 -1.80 -12.16
C PHE A 70 -6.59 -0.38 -12.68
N LEU A 71 -7.12 0.51 -11.84
CA LEU A 71 -7.53 1.86 -12.22
C LEU A 71 -6.70 2.92 -11.51
N LYS A 72 -6.39 3.99 -12.24
CA LYS A 72 -5.74 5.18 -11.71
C LYS A 72 -6.48 6.44 -12.14
N PHE A 73 -6.62 7.38 -11.22
CA PHE A 73 -7.24 8.68 -11.47
C PHE A 73 -6.48 9.77 -10.74
N ASP A 74 -6.34 10.93 -11.36
CA ASP A 74 -5.75 12.10 -10.71
C ASP A 74 -6.72 12.66 -9.67
N LEU A 75 -6.13 13.21 -8.61
CA LEU A 75 -6.83 13.84 -7.49
C LEU A 75 -6.63 15.36 -7.52
N ASP A 76 -7.68 16.07 -7.15
CA ASP A 76 -7.61 17.52 -6.95
C ASP A 76 -6.89 17.89 -5.63
N GLU A 77 -6.74 19.18 -5.36
CA GLU A 77 -6.09 19.69 -4.14
C GLU A 77 -6.84 19.35 -2.84
N ARG A 78 -8.08 18.86 -2.94
CA ARG A 78 -8.90 18.37 -1.82
C ARG A 78 -8.82 16.85 -1.69
N GLY A 79 -8.12 16.16 -2.59
CA GLY A 79 -8.04 14.71 -2.62
C GLY A 79 -9.30 14.05 -3.22
N LEU A 80 -10.12 14.79 -3.96
CA LEU A 80 -11.32 14.27 -4.63
C LEU A 80 -10.96 13.74 -6.02
N LEU A 81 -11.65 12.68 -6.46
CA LEU A 81 -11.55 12.18 -7.83
C LEU A 81 -12.13 13.19 -8.82
N ASN A 82 -11.52 13.27 -10.00
CA ASN A 82 -12.10 14.03 -11.11
C ASN A 82 -13.32 13.29 -11.70
N SER A 83 -14.52 13.81 -11.46
CA SER A 83 -15.76 13.20 -11.94
C SER A 83 -15.84 13.10 -13.47
N ALA A 84 -15.16 13.98 -14.22
CA ALA A 84 -15.12 13.89 -15.68
C ALA A 84 -14.33 12.67 -16.14
N ASP A 85 -13.21 12.36 -15.48
CA ASP A 85 -12.38 11.21 -15.81
C ASP A 85 -13.07 9.89 -15.50
N ILE A 86 -13.74 9.80 -14.34
CA ILE A 86 -14.60 8.65 -14.02
C ILE A 86 -15.69 8.51 -15.09
N GLY A 87 -16.39 9.60 -15.42
CA GLY A 87 -17.46 9.57 -16.43
C GLY A 87 -16.97 9.13 -17.81
N ASN A 88 -15.76 9.51 -18.21
CA ASN A 88 -15.15 9.05 -19.46
C ASN A 88 -14.82 7.56 -19.42
N PHE A 89 -14.28 7.05 -18.31
CA PHE A 89 -14.04 5.62 -18.14
C PHE A 89 -15.35 4.81 -18.16
N ILE A 90 -16.41 5.31 -17.50
CA ILE A 90 -17.74 4.70 -17.52
C ILE A 90 -18.30 4.58 -18.94
N LYS A 91 -18.23 5.66 -19.73
CA LYS A 91 -18.66 5.64 -21.13
C LYS A 91 -17.92 4.58 -21.92
N PHE A 92 -16.60 4.54 -21.78
CA PHE A 92 -15.77 3.53 -22.43
C PHE A 92 -16.17 2.10 -22.05
N VAL A 93 -16.38 1.84 -20.75
CA VAL A 93 -16.84 0.56 -20.22
C VAL A 93 -18.18 0.15 -20.83
N LEU A 94 -19.14 1.08 -20.90
CA LEU A 94 -20.46 0.84 -21.48
C LEU A 94 -20.41 0.61 -23.00
N GLU A 95 -19.51 1.28 -23.72
CA GLU A 95 -19.29 1.08 -25.15
C GLU A 95 -18.63 -0.28 -25.45
N ALA A 96 -17.63 -0.67 -24.66
CA ALA A 96 -16.87 -1.90 -24.88
C ALA A 96 -17.61 -3.17 -24.42
N MET A 97 -18.30 -3.12 -23.26
CA MET A 97 -18.94 -4.29 -22.65
C MET A 97 -20.48 -4.26 -22.73
N GLY A 98 -21.08 -3.13 -23.09
CA GLY A 98 -22.52 -2.92 -23.04
C GLY A 98 -23.01 -2.52 -21.65
N SER A 99 -24.34 -2.41 -21.48
CA SER A 99 -24.95 -1.99 -20.21
C SER A 99 -24.97 -3.06 -19.11
N ARG A 100 -24.56 -4.30 -19.41
CA ARG A 100 -24.41 -5.38 -18.43
C ARG A 100 -23.05 -6.04 -18.62
N LEU A 101 -22.25 -6.11 -17.56
CA LEU A 101 -20.93 -6.76 -17.52
C LEU A 101 -20.99 -8.31 -17.64
N GLN A 102 -22.10 -8.87 -18.16
CA GLN A 102 -22.36 -10.31 -18.24
C GLN A 102 -21.79 -10.97 -19.50
N LYS A 103 -21.24 -10.19 -20.45
CA LYS A 103 -20.53 -10.77 -21.59
C LYS A 103 -19.18 -11.30 -21.11
N GLU A 104 -18.84 -12.51 -21.52
CA GLU A 104 -17.47 -13.00 -21.42
C GLU A 104 -16.55 -11.96 -22.07
N LEU A 105 -15.58 -11.47 -21.29
CA LEU A 105 -14.53 -10.60 -21.79
C LEU A 105 -13.73 -11.37 -22.82
N ASN A 106 -13.98 -11.11 -24.11
CA ASN A 106 -13.12 -11.59 -25.17
C ASN A 106 -11.76 -10.86 -25.10
N GLU A 107 -10.72 -11.46 -25.69
CA GLU A 107 -9.36 -10.92 -25.65
C GLU A 107 -9.29 -9.48 -26.20
N GLU A 108 -10.09 -9.16 -27.22
CA GLU A 108 -10.17 -7.83 -27.84
C GLU A 108 -10.64 -6.74 -26.86
N VAL A 109 -11.67 -7.01 -26.04
CA VAL A 109 -12.15 -6.07 -25.02
C VAL A 109 -11.13 -5.93 -23.89
N GLN A 110 -10.41 -7.01 -23.53
CA GLN A 110 -9.33 -6.93 -22.53
C GLN A 110 -8.17 -6.05 -23.01
N GLU A 111 -7.75 -6.18 -24.27
CA GLU A 111 -6.70 -5.32 -24.86
C GLU A 111 -7.15 -3.85 -24.94
N GLN A 112 -8.40 -3.60 -25.32
CA GLN A 112 -8.96 -2.26 -25.33
C GLN A 112 -8.97 -1.64 -23.93
N LEU A 113 -9.41 -2.39 -22.91
CA LEU A 113 -9.35 -1.94 -21.51
C LEU A 113 -7.90 -1.65 -21.09
N ALA A 114 -6.95 -2.53 -21.42
CA ALA A 114 -5.54 -2.37 -21.04
C ALA A 114 -4.84 -1.15 -21.71
N SER A 115 -5.37 -0.67 -22.84
CA SER A 115 -4.87 0.54 -23.52
C SER A 115 -5.53 1.84 -23.06
N ASN A 116 -6.55 1.75 -22.19
CA ASN A 116 -7.27 2.91 -21.69
C ASN A 116 -6.39 3.76 -20.73
N PRO A 117 -6.38 5.11 -20.87
CA PRO A 117 -5.53 5.99 -20.06
C PRO A 117 -5.76 5.90 -18.54
N TYR A 118 -6.93 5.45 -18.12
CA TYR A 118 -7.31 5.28 -16.72
C TYR A 118 -6.88 3.93 -16.14
N THR A 119 -6.27 3.04 -16.94
CA THR A 119 -5.73 1.77 -16.46
C THR A 119 -4.22 1.83 -16.23
N PHE A 120 -3.73 0.94 -15.38
CA PHE A 120 -2.29 0.77 -15.17
C PHE A 120 -1.96 -0.68 -14.83
N LYS A 121 -0.69 -1.05 -15.03
CA LYS A 121 -0.17 -2.35 -14.59
C LYS A 121 0.55 -2.17 -13.25
N PRO A 122 0.09 -2.78 -12.14
CA PRO A 122 0.86 -2.81 -10.90
C PRO A 122 2.23 -3.46 -11.11
N LYS A 123 3.20 -3.10 -10.25
CA LYS A 123 4.48 -3.79 -10.22
C LYS A 123 4.30 -5.29 -9.92
N GLU A 124 5.19 -6.12 -10.43
CA GLU A 124 5.04 -7.59 -10.37
C GLU A 124 4.93 -8.12 -8.94
N ASP A 125 5.66 -7.53 -7.99
CA ASP A 125 5.60 -7.85 -6.57
C ASP A 125 4.21 -7.56 -5.97
N LYS A 126 3.69 -6.35 -6.18
CA LYS A 126 2.37 -5.96 -5.71
C LYS A 126 1.26 -6.76 -6.40
N LEU A 127 1.41 -7.07 -7.68
CA LEU A 127 0.47 -7.91 -8.44
C LEU A 127 0.43 -9.35 -7.88
N ALA A 128 1.58 -9.94 -7.57
CA ALA A 128 1.66 -11.28 -6.98
C ALA A 128 0.93 -11.35 -5.62
N VAL A 129 1.14 -10.34 -4.77
CA VAL A 129 0.44 -10.23 -3.48
C VAL A 129 -1.06 -10.05 -3.68
N PHE A 130 -1.47 -9.11 -4.55
CA PHE A 130 -2.88 -8.86 -4.82
C PHE A 130 -3.63 -10.10 -5.31
N ASN A 131 -3.06 -10.82 -6.28
CA ASN A 131 -3.65 -12.06 -6.79
C ASN A 131 -3.77 -13.13 -5.70
N SER A 132 -2.76 -13.23 -4.82
CA SER A 132 -2.78 -14.17 -3.70
C SER A 132 -3.92 -13.84 -2.73
N GLN A 133 -4.09 -12.55 -2.39
CA GLN A 133 -5.14 -12.07 -1.50
C GLN A 133 -6.53 -12.27 -2.11
N VAL A 134 -6.75 -11.89 -3.37
CA VAL A 134 -8.01 -12.13 -4.08
C VAL A 134 -8.34 -13.63 -4.08
N SER A 135 -7.37 -14.49 -4.39
CA SER A 135 -7.60 -15.94 -4.39
C SER A 135 -7.99 -16.47 -3.01
N ALA A 136 -7.32 -16.03 -1.94
CA ALA A 136 -7.63 -16.44 -0.58
C ALA A 136 -9.01 -15.93 -0.13
N GLU A 137 -9.32 -14.66 -0.40
CA GLU A 137 -10.60 -14.04 -0.03
C GLU A 137 -11.81 -14.67 -0.72
N LEU A 138 -11.64 -15.14 -1.96
CA LEU A 138 -12.70 -15.80 -2.72
C LEU A 138 -12.78 -17.32 -2.43
N TYR A 139 -11.93 -17.83 -1.53
CA TYR A 139 -11.77 -19.25 -1.22
C TYR A 139 -11.38 -20.09 -2.45
N LEU A 140 -10.55 -19.52 -3.32
CA LEU A 140 -9.97 -20.20 -4.47
C LEU A 140 -8.67 -20.93 -4.07
N SER A 141 -8.29 -21.91 -4.89
CA SER A 141 -7.05 -22.63 -4.70
C SER A 141 -5.84 -21.68 -4.80
N PRO A 142 -4.80 -21.88 -3.99
CA PRO A 142 -3.55 -21.12 -4.12
C PRO A 142 -2.86 -21.44 -5.45
N SER A 143 -1.85 -20.65 -5.81
CA SER A 143 -1.07 -20.94 -7.02
C SER A 143 -0.32 -22.27 -6.92
N GLN A 144 0.11 -22.77 -8.07
CA GLN A 144 0.96 -23.97 -8.17
C GLN A 144 2.28 -23.87 -7.37
N TYR A 145 2.72 -22.66 -7.02
CA TYR A 145 3.98 -22.43 -6.31
C TYR A 145 3.86 -22.55 -4.79
N TYR A 146 2.63 -22.58 -4.27
CA TYR A 146 2.37 -22.57 -2.82
C TYR A 146 2.95 -23.78 -2.10
N ALA A 147 2.75 -24.99 -2.63
CA ALA A 147 3.24 -26.21 -2.00
C ALA A 147 4.78 -26.23 -1.87
N HIS A 148 5.49 -25.78 -2.90
CA HIS A 148 6.95 -25.68 -2.88
C HIS A 148 7.44 -24.64 -1.87
N ALA A 149 6.78 -23.47 -1.83
CA ALA A 149 7.10 -22.44 -0.84
C ALA A 149 6.86 -22.92 0.60
N LEU A 150 5.79 -23.67 0.88
CA LEU A 150 5.57 -24.27 2.20
C LEU A 150 6.71 -25.21 2.61
N THR A 151 7.14 -26.09 1.71
CA THR A 151 8.27 -27.00 1.95
C THR A 151 9.56 -26.23 2.26
N TYR A 152 9.82 -25.14 1.53
CA TYR A 152 10.96 -24.26 1.80
C TYR A 152 10.85 -23.57 3.17
N PHE A 153 9.70 -22.98 3.50
CA PHE A 153 9.50 -22.25 4.76
C PHE A 153 9.48 -23.15 6.01
N LYS A 154 9.30 -24.46 5.84
CA LYS A 154 9.54 -25.46 6.90
C LYS A 154 11.02 -25.79 7.12
N GLY A 155 11.87 -25.43 6.16
CA GLY A 155 13.30 -25.77 6.15
C GLY A 155 13.59 -27.14 5.53
N ASP A 156 12.60 -27.84 4.98
CA ASP A 156 12.72 -29.25 4.54
C ASP A 156 13.70 -29.42 3.38
N ILE A 157 13.86 -28.39 2.54
CA ILE A 157 14.83 -28.36 1.43
C ILE A 157 16.07 -27.52 1.75
N GLY A 158 16.23 -27.04 2.98
CA GLY A 158 17.36 -26.19 3.42
C GLY A 158 17.25 -24.72 3.01
N TRP A 159 17.64 -23.82 3.91
CA TRP A 159 17.46 -22.37 3.79
C TRP A 159 18.22 -21.73 2.61
N ASN A 160 19.31 -22.36 2.15
CA ASN A 160 20.12 -21.83 1.05
C ASN A 160 19.56 -22.15 -0.36
N ASN A 161 18.56 -23.03 -0.47
CA ASN A 161 18.00 -23.51 -1.75
C ASN A 161 16.79 -22.68 -2.21
N TRP A 162 16.83 -21.37 -1.97
CA TRP A 162 15.73 -20.43 -2.21
C TRP A 162 15.53 -20.05 -3.69
N GLN A 163 16.52 -20.30 -4.56
CA GLN A 163 16.50 -19.88 -5.97
C GLN A 163 15.36 -20.51 -6.79
N THR A 164 14.81 -21.63 -6.29
CA THR A 164 13.67 -22.33 -6.90
C THR A 164 12.32 -21.89 -6.32
N VAL A 165 12.32 -21.02 -5.31
CA VAL A 165 11.11 -20.58 -4.60
C VAL A 165 10.59 -19.32 -5.28
N GLY A 166 9.52 -19.47 -6.06
CA GLY A 166 8.88 -18.36 -6.75
C GLY A 166 8.18 -17.40 -5.79
N LEU A 167 8.22 -16.10 -6.10
CA LEU A 167 7.58 -15.03 -5.31
C LEU A 167 6.10 -15.31 -5.03
N GLN A 168 5.36 -15.78 -6.05
CA GLN A 168 3.93 -16.09 -5.93
C GLN A 168 3.64 -17.11 -4.81
N GLY A 169 4.53 -18.08 -4.57
CA GLY A 169 4.36 -19.04 -3.47
C GLY A 169 4.53 -18.38 -2.10
N ILE A 170 5.44 -17.42 -1.97
CA ILE A 170 5.65 -16.63 -0.74
C ILE A 170 4.43 -15.74 -0.47
N THR A 171 3.89 -15.10 -1.50
CA THR A 171 2.71 -14.24 -1.37
C THR A 171 1.45 -15.06 -1.06
N ASP A 172 1.32 -16.29 -1.59
CA ASP A 172 0.23 -17.21 -1.21
C ASP A 172 0.27 -17.58 0.27
N ILE A 173 1.46 -17.81 0.84
CA ILE A 173 1.63 -18.03 2.29
C ILE A 173 1.16 -16.81 3.08
N CYS A 174 1.54 -15.60 2.65
CA CYS A 174 1.17 -14.36 3.34
C CYS A 174 -0.34 -14.07 3.26
N ALA A 175 -0.96 -14.29 2.10
CA ALA A 175 -2.41 -14.15 1.95
C ALA A 175 -3.20 -15.15 2.82
N ARG A 176 -2.57 -16.27 3.21
CA ARG A 176 -3.17 -17.36 3.97
C ARG A 176 -2.54 -17.54 5.35
N LEU A 177 -2.03 -16.47 5.98
CA LEU A 177 -1.40 -16.54 7.30
C LEU A 177 -2.30 -17.20 8.36
N LYS A 178 -3.61 -16.91 8.30
CA LYS A 178 -4.63 -17.42 9.23
C LYS A 178 -5.02 -18.87 8.98
N GLU A 179 -4.58 -19.47 7.87
CA GLU A 179 -4.90 -20.84 7.53
C GLU A 179 -3.82 -21.80 8.08
N SER A 180 -4.28 -22.96 8.57
CA SER A 180 -3.40 -24.02 9.06
C SER A 180 -2.39 -23.50 10.11
N ASN A 181 -1.09 -23.72 9.89
CA ASN A 181 0.00 -23.27 10.75
C ASN A 181 0.93 -22.26 10.03
N ASN A 182 0.43 -21.55 9.01
CA ASN A 182 1.25 -20.68 8.17
C ASN A 182 1.91 -19.56 8.97
N GLU A 183 1.17 -18.85 9.81
CA GLU A 183 1.75 -17.79 10.65
C GLU A 183 2.84 -18.34 11.58
N LEU A 184 2.61 -19.48 12.23
CA LEU A 184 3.60 -20.09 13.12
C LEU A 184 4.88 -20.48 12.36
N MET A 185 4.73 -21.02 11.15
CA MET A 185 5.85 -21.37 10.26
C MET A 185 6.63 -20.12 9.85
N VAL A 186 5.95 -19.08 9.37
CA VAL A 186 6.55 -17.79 8.99
C VAL A 186 7.33 -17.20 10.17
N LYS A 187 6.73 -17.17 11.36
CA LYS A 187 7.41 -16.65 12.56
C LYS A 187 8.72 -17.39 12.87
N LYS A 188 8.75 -18.72 12.70
CA LYS A 188 9.93 -19.54 12.93
C LYS A 188 10.99 -19.35 11.83
N SER A 189 10.58 -19.17 10.58
CA SER A 189 11.50 -19.03 9.46
C SER A 189 12.22 -17.68 9.41
N LEU A 190 11.63 -16.61 9.97
CA LEU A 190 12.17 -15.24 9.90
C LEU A 190 13.66 -15.11 10.27
N SER A 191 14.14 -15.86 11.27
CA SER A 191 15.57 -15.82 11.70
C SER A 191 16.50 -16.76 10.91
N GLN A 192 15.95 -17.54 9.99
CA GLN A 192 16.68 -18.54 9.20
C GLN A 192 16.78 -18.15 7.72
N LEU A 193 15.83 -17.33 7.23
CA LEU A 193 15.77 -16.93 5.84
C LEU A 193 17.00 -16.12 5.43
N PRO A 194 17.65 -16.46 4.31
CA PRO A 194 18.62 -15.59 3.67
C PRO A 194 17.98 -14.27 3.23
N THR A 195 18.82 -13.29 2.91
CA THR A 195 18.43 -11.92 2.55
C THR A 195 17.30 -11.87 1.51
N GLN A 196 17.45 -12.52 0.36
CA GLN A 196 16.50 -12.42 -0.75
C GLN A 196 15.08 -12.93 -0.38
N PRO A 197 14.89 -14.16 0.12
CA PRO A 197 13.57 -14.62 0.54
C PRO A 197 13.04 -13.90 1.79
N LEU A 198 13.91 -13.36 2.65
CA LEU A 198 13.49 -12.50 3.76
C LEU A 198 12.85 -11.21 3.24
N TYR A 199 13.50 -10.49 2.32
CA TYR A 199 12.94 -9.28 1.72
C TYR A 199 11.66 -9.55 0.93
N ALA A 200 11.58 -10.69 0.22
CA ALA A 200 10.36 -11.09 -0.47
C ALA A 200 9.19 -11.33 0.51
N LEU A 201 9.46 -12.01 1.64
CA LEU A 201 8.48 -12.20 2.70
C LEU A 201 8.05 -10.87 3.33
N LEU A 202 8.99 -10.01 3.72
CA LEU A 202 8.68 -8.73 4.36
C LEU A 202 7.89 -7.81 3.41
N GLY A 203 8.23 -7.80 2.11
CA GLY A 203 7.49 -7.08 1.09
C GLY A 203 6.06 -7.59 0.90
N ALA A 204 5.83 -8.91 1.05
CA ALA A 204 4.48 -9.47 1.03
C ALA A 204 3.69 -9.13 2.31
N LEU A 205 4.34 -9.21 3.48
CA LEU A 205 3.75 -8.88 4.78
C LEU A 205 3.37 -7.39 4.89
N GLU A 206 4.05 -6.49 4.19
CA GLU A 206 3.68 -5.06 4.06
C GLU A 206 2.21 -4.88 3.68
N HIS A 207 1.63 -5.81 2.94
CA HIS A 207 0.26 -5.73 2.43
C HIS A 207 -0.74 -6.60 3.19
N CYS A 208 -0.34 -7.24 4.29
CA CYS A 208 -1.18 -8.19 5.01
C CYS A 208 -1.60 -7.66 6.38
N ASP A 209 -2.82 -7.98 6.80
CA ASP A 209 -3.21 -7.93 8.21
C ASP A 209 -2.40 -8.97 9.01
N ILE A 210 -1.62 -8.52 9.99
CA ILE A 210 -0.78 -9.41 10.81
C ILE A 210 -1.21 -9.43 12.28
N SER A 211 -1.11 -10.60 12.91
CA SER A 211 -1.40 -10.77 14.34
C SER A 211 -0.39 -10.02 15.22
N ASP A 212 -0.77 -9.73 16.46
CA ASP A 212 0.17 -9.19 17.47
C ASP A 212 1.36 -10.11 17.73
N SER A 213 1.17 -11.41 17.52
CA SER A 213 2.20 -12.42 17.74
C SER A 213 3.28 -12.35 16.66
N LEU A 214 2.90 -12.23 15.39
CA LEU A 214 3.83 -12.02 14.28
C LEU A 214 4.44 -10.61 14.36
N ALA A 215 3.64 -9.59 14.68
CA ALA A 215 4.11 -8.22 14.85
C ALA A 215 5.17 -8.11 15.95
N THR A 216 4.99 -8.80 17.08
CA THR A 216 6.02 -8.82 18.15
C THR A 216 7.34 -9.39 17.62
N ARG A 217 7.29 -10.49 16.85
CA ARG A 217 8.50 -11.07 16.27
C ARG A 217 9.21 -10.14 15.28
N LEU A 218 8.46 -9.46 14.42
CA LEU A 218 9.01 -8.47 13.48
C LEU A 218 9.59 -7.26 14.21
N TYR A 219 8.91 -6.81 15.27
CA TYR A 219 9.36 -5.72 16.13
C TYR A 219 10.68 -6.06 16.84
N ASP A 220 10.81 -7.27 17.40
CA ASP A 220 12.05 -7.70 18.05
C ASP A 220 13.23 -7.70 17.08
N LEU A 221 13.03 -8.21 15.86
CA LEU A 221 14.06 -8.16 14.79
C LEU A 221 14.43 -6.72 14.41
N ALA A 222 13.45 -5.81 14.41
CA ALA A 222 13.71 -4.39 14.14
C ALA A 222 14.50 -3.73 15.27
N LEU A 223 14.19 -4.07 16.54
CA LEU A 223 14.98 -3.61 17.68
C LEU A 223 16.41 -4.14 17.64
N ASP A 224 16.64 -5.38 17.18
CA ASP A 224 17.99 -5.90 16.97
C ASP A 224 18.78 -5.03 15.98
N GLN A 225 18.14 -4.55 14.90
CA GLN A 225 18.78 -3.61 13.97
C GLN A 225 19.08 -2.26 14.61
N LEU A 226 18.23 -1.76 15.50
CA LEU A 226 18.51 -0.53 16.23
C LEU A 226 19.67 -0.73 17.22
N ASN A 227 19.71 -1.84 17.95
CA ASN A 227 20.70 -2.06 19.00
C ASN A 227 22.09 -2.47 18.47
N HIS A 228 22.20 -2.83 17.19
CA HIS A 228 23.47 -3.22 16.58
C HIS A 228 24.24 -2.00 16.02
N PRO A 229 25.55 -1.84 16.28
CA PRO A 229 26.35 -0.72 15.76
C PRO A 229 26.35 -0.61 14.22
N GLU A 230 26.25 -1.76 13.55
CA GLU A 230 26.16 -1.88 12.08
C GLU A 230 24.78 -2.38 11.64
N GLY A 231 23.71 -1.88 12.28
CA GLY A 231 22.34 -2.21 11.89
C GLY A 231 22.04 -1.90 10.42
N ASP A 232 21.38 -2.82 9.71
CA ASP A 232 21.00 -2.63 8.31
C ASP A 232 19.75 -1.75 8.22
N LEU A 233 19.92 -0.52 7.74
CA LEU A 233 18.84 0.46 7.57
C LEU A 233 17.80 0.03 6.52
N PHE A 234 18.20 -0.74 5.51
CA PHE A 234 17.27 -1.27 4.51
C PHE A 234 16.41 -2.38 5.12
N LEU A 235 17.00 -3.23 5.97
CA LEU A 235 16.27 -4.27 6.67
C LEU A 235 15.35 -3.67 7.74
N LEU A 236 15.82 -2.69 8.50
CA LEU A 236 15.00 -1.92 9.44
C LEU A 236 13.79 -1.31 8.74
N SER A 237 14.01 -0.69 7.56
CA SER A 237 12.93 -0.15 6.72
C SER A 237 11.95 -1.25 6.27
N ALA A 238 12.43 -2.41 5.81
CA ALA A 238 11.57 -3.53 5.42
C ALA A 238 10.76 -4.10 6.59
N LEU A 239 11.35 -4.22 7.77
CA LEU A 239 10.67 -4.69 8.98
C LEU A 239 9.60 -3.69 9.44
N ALA A 240 9.89 -2.38 9.40
CA ALA A 240 8.90 -1.35 9.70
C ALA A 240 7.71 -1.41 8.74
N ARG A 241 7.96 -1.58 7.43
CA ARG A 241 6.89 -1.73 6.42
C ARG A 241 6.06 -2.98 6.63
N ALA A 242 6.68 -4.11 6.97
CA ALA A 242 5.97 -5.35 7.29
C ALA A 242 5.09 -5.23 8.56
N LEU A 243 5.43 -4.33 9.48
CA LEU A 243 4.62 -4.04 10.67
C LEU A 243 3.38 -3.18 10.38
N SER A 244 3.27 -2.56 9.20
CA SER A 244 2.20 -1.61 8.90
C SER A 244 0.80 -2.21 8.97
N GLY A 245 0.64 -3.53 8.81
CA GLY A 245 -0.65 -4.21 8.92
C GLY A 245 -1.02 -4.72 10.32
N ASN A 246 -0.25 -4.37 11.35
CA ASN A 246 -0.63 -4.68 12.73
C ASN A 246 -1.53 -3.58 13.31
N LYS A 247 -2.61 -3.96 14.00
CA LYS A 247 -3.54 -3.03 14.67
C LYS A 247 -3.11 -2.61 16.09
N GLY A 248 -1.99 -3.13 16.56
CA GLY A 248 -1.41 -2.82 17.86
C GLY A 248 -0.50 -1.58 17.82
N ASN A 249 0.26 -1.37 18.90
CA ASN A 249 1.13 -0.19 19.06
C ASN A 249 2.57 -0.41 18.56
N LYS A 250 2.91 -1.61 18.07
CA LYS A 250 4.29 -1.98 17.71
C LYS A 250 4.89 -1.07 16.65
N LEU A 251 4.11 -0.72 15.63
CA LEU A 251 4.55 0.21 14.59
C LEU A 251 4.86 1.59 15.18
N THR A 252 3.95 2.14 15.99
CA THR A 252 4.15 3.43 16.67
C THR A 252 5.39 3.41 17.57
N SER A 253 5.58 2.35 18.36
CA SER A 253 6.76 2.19 19.21
C SER A 253 8.05 2.13 18.38
N LEU A 254 8.05 1.43 17.26
CA LEU A 254 9.22 1.34 16.38
C LEU A 254 9.53 2.68 15.72
N VAL A 255 8.52 3.35 15.15
CA VAL A 255 8.70 4.68 14.54
C VAL A 255 9.20 5.69 15.56
N THR A 256 8.69 5.64 16.80
CA THR A 256 9.20 6.47 17.91
C THR A 256 10.69 6.22 18.16
N ALA A 257 11.09 4.94 18.25
CA ALA A 257 12.49 4.57 18.46
C ALA A 257 13.39 5.03 17.30
N ILE A 258 12.97 4.82 16.05
CA ILE A 258 13.69 5.26 14.85
C ILE A 258 13.89 6.79 14.88
N LEU A 259 12.81 7.55 15.08
CA LEU A 259 12.85 9.02 15.04
C LEU A 259 13.59 9.63 16.24
N SER A 260 13.81 8.87 17.31
CA SER A 260 14.55 9.32 18.49
C SER A 260 16.04 9.55 18.22
N GLU A 261 16.62 8.87 17.22
CA GLU A 261 18.04 8.99 16.86
C GLU A 261 18.22 9.31 15.36
N SER A 262 18.94 10.39 15.05
CA SER A 262 19.15 10.83 13.66
C SER A 262 19.85 9.79 12.78
N LYS A 263 20.70 8.94 13.37
CA LYS A 263 21.48 7.93 12.62
C LYS A 263 20.60 6.88 11.92
N TYR A 264 19.38 6.62 12.42
CA TYR A 264 18.42 5.72 11.75
C TYR A 264 17.53 6.43 10.73
N CYS A 265 17.54 7.76 10.71
CA CYS A 265 16.66 8.58 9.88
C CYS A 265 17.25 8.82 8.48
N HIS A 266 17.75 7.75 7.85
CA HIS A 266 18.18 7.78 6.46
C HIS A 266 16.98 7.97 5.52
N GLN A 267 17.21 8.53 4.33
CA GLN A 267 16.15 8.84 3.36
C GLN A 267 15.22 7.64 3.09
N GLU A 268 15.78 6.44 2.92
CA GLU A 268 14.99 5.21 2.68
C GLU A 268 14.05 4.85 3.82
N VAL A 269 14.46 5.10 5.07
CA VAL A 269 13.63 4.84 6.26
C VAL A 269 12.52 5.89 6.34
N LEU A 270 12.84 7.17 6.08
CA LEU A 270 11.85 8.24 6.10
C LEU A 270 10.83 8.12 4.96
N ILE A 271 11.26 7.70 3.77
CA ILE A 271 10.39 7.37 2.64
C ILE A 271 9.46 6.20 3.01
N ALA A 272 9.98 5.15 3.65
CA ALA A 272 9.16 4.04 4.11
C ALA A 272 8.14 4.46 5.17
N ILE A 273 8.51 5.33 6.10
CA ILE A 273 7.58 5.87 7.10
C ILE A 273 6.48 6.68 6.41
N ALA A 274 6.81 7.68 5.60
CA ALA A 274 5.82 8.50 4.92
C ALA A 274 4.94 7.71 3.94
N GLY A 275 5.54 6.76 3.22
CA GLY A 275 4.90 6.00 2.15
C GLY A 275 4.05 4.82 2.61
N ARG A 276 4.45 4.16 3.71
CA ARG A 276 3.88 2.86 4.15
C ARG A 276 3.59 2.75 5.64
N CYS A 277 4.30 3.49 6.49
CA CYS A 277 4.17 3.42 7.95
C CYS A 277 3.66 4.74 8.52
N TRP A 278 2.74 5.40 7.82
CA TRP A 278 2.40 6.80 8.08
C TRP A 278 1.44 6.97 9.26
N GLU A 279 0.72 5.93 9.67
CA GLU A 279 -0.31 6.01 10.71
C GLU A 279 0.18 6.61 12.04
N PRO A 280 1.39 6.28 12.56
CA PRO A 280 1.95 6.92 13.75
C PRO A 280 2.10 8.44 13.64
N LEU A 281 2.25 8.99 12.42
CA LEU A 281 2.36 10.42 12.18
C LEU A 281 1.04 11.18 12.40
N GLN A 282 -0.07 10.49 12.68
CA GLN A 282 -1.28 11.15 13.18
C GLN A 282 -1.07 11.76 14.58
N GLN A 283 -0.04 11.32 15.32
CA GLN A 283 0.37 11.95 16.57
C GLN A 283 1.24 13.17 16.26
N SER A 284 0.79 14.36 16.65
CA SER A 284 1.47 15.63 16.32
C SER A 284 2.94 15.65 16.75
N THR A 285 3.28 15.06 17.90
CA THR A 285 4.66 14.97 18.38
C THR A 285 5.55 14.12 17.47
N LEU A 286 5.04 13.00 16.96
CA LEU A 286 5.79 12.15 16.02
C LEU A 286 5.87 12.77 14.62
N ALA A 287 4.80 13.40 14.16
CA ALA A 287 4.81 14.15 12.90
C ALA A 287 5.84 15.29 12.93
N GLU A 288 5.87 16.06 14.01
CA GLU A 288 6.86 17.13 14.19
C GLU A 288 8.29 16.57 14.19
N GLN A 289 8.54 15.52 14.98
CA GLN A 289 9.85 14.87 15.02
C GLN A 289 10.24 14.31 13.64
N PHE A 290 9.29 13.71 12.91
CA PHE A 290 9.51 13.23 11.55
C PHE A 290 9.95 14.37 10.61
N LEU A 291 9.27 15.52 10.66
CA LEU A 291 9.62 16.68 9.84
C LEU A 291 11.00 17.25 10.19
N VAL A 292 11.36 17.28 11.47
CA VAL A 292 12.71 17.65 11.92
C VAL A 292 13.75 16.69 11.34
N ARG A 293 13.53 15.37 11.44
CA ARG A 293 14.43 14.35 10.89
C ARG A 293 14.54 14.43 9.37
N LEU A 294 13.44 14.73 8.69
CA LEU A 294 13.41 14.94 7.25
C LEU A 294 14.22 16.19 6.85
N ALA A 295 14.08 17.30 7.57
CA ALA A 295 14.88 18.51 7.33
C ALA A 295 16.38 18.25 7.55
N GLN A 296 16.73 17.45 8.57
CA GLN A 296 18.12 17.08 8.87
C GLN A 296 18.81 16.25 7.77
N THR A 297 18.06 15.68 6.82
CA THR A 297 18.64 15.04 5.64
C THR A 297 19.32 16.05 4.70
N ASN A 298 19.06 17.36 4.85
CA ASN A 298 19.50 18.42 3.96
C ASN A 298 19.12 18.22 2.49
N ASN A 299 18.09 17.39 2.23
CA ASN A 299 17.57 17.13 0.89
C ASN A 299 16.23 17.86 0.71
N GLN A 300 16.28 19.10 0.23
CA GLN A 300 15.07 19.92 0.04
C GLN A 300 14.07 19.30 -0.95
N GLY A 301 14.56 18.62 -2.00
CA GLY A 301 13.69 17.94 -2.96
C GLY A 301 12.86 16.84 -2.31
N LEU A 302 13.53 16.00 -1.50
CA LEU A 302 12.86 14.96 -0.71
C LEU A 302 11.91 15.56 0.33
N PHE A 303 12.34 16.62 1.03
CA PHE A 303 11.49 17.33 1.99
C PHE A 303 10.18 17.80 1.35
N ASN A 304 10.28 18.49 0.21
CA ASN A 304 9.12 19.00 -0.51
C ASN A 304 8.19 17.87 -0.98
N GLN A 305 8.76 16.80 -1.54
CA GLN A 305 8.00 15.66 -2.03
C GLN A 305 7.24 14.95 -0.92
N LEU A 306 7.91 14.60 0.19
CA LEU A 306 7.26 13.90 1.29
C LEU A 306 6.29 14.81 2.06
N PHE A 307 6.59 16.10 2.22
CA PHE A 307 5.66 17.04 2.83
C PHE A 307 4.35 17.13 2.03
N ALA A 308 4.45 17.33 0.71
CA ALA A 308 3.28 17.38 -0.17
C ALA A 308 2.48 16.07 -0.16
N ASP A 309 3.17 14.92 -0.18
CA ASP A 309 2.54 13.60 -0.13
C ASP A 309 1.80 13.35 1.19
N LEU A 310 2.37 13.76 2.33
CA LEU A 310 1.74 13.65 3.65
C LEU A 310 0.52 14.58 3.79
N VAL A 311 0.60 15.81 3.29
CA VAL A 311 -0.52 16.77 3.33
C VAL A 311 -1.70 16.30 2.47
N MET A 312 -1.44 15.56 1.39
CA MET A 312 -2.51 15.00 0.57
C MET A 312 -3.32 13.92 1.31
N GLN A 313 -2.74 13.22 2.27
CA GLN A 313 -3.47 12.19 3.02
C GLN A 313 -4.53 12.82 3.95
N PRO A 314 -5.82 12.45 3.85
CA PRO A 314 -6.88 13.10 4.61
C PRO A 314 -6.64 13.13 6.13
N LYS A 315 -6.17 12.02 6.70
CA LYS A 315 -5.91 11.89 8.15
C LYS A 315 -4.70 12.70 8.63
N LEU A 316 -3.69 12.89 7.77
CA LEU A 316 -2.47 13.61 8.12
C LEU A 316 -2.54 15.08 7.78
N ARG A 317 -3.36 15.48 6.81
CA ARG A 317 -3.54 16.89 6.41
C ARG A 317 -3.80 17.80 7.60
N MET A 318 -4.69 17.37 8.51
CA MET A 318 -5.07 18.12 9.70
C MET A 318 -3.94 18.25 10.72
N VAL A 319 -2.94 17.38 10.66
CA VAL A 319 -1.78 17.36 11.57
C VAL A 319 -0.61 18.11 10.97
N ILE A 320 -0.30 17.84 9.70
CA ILE A 320 0.90 18.33 9.01
C ILE A 320 0.73 19.77 8.51
N LEU A 321 -0.44 20.15 8.01
CA LEU A 321 -0.64 21.48 7.42
C LEU A 321 -0.44 22.62 8.43
N PRO A 322 -0.97 22.55 9.68
CA PRO A 322 -0.69 23.56 10.71
C PRO A 322 0.80 23.73 11.04
N MET A 323 1.61 22.68 10.84
CA MET A 323 3.06 22.71 11.11
C MET A 323 3.83 23.61 10.14
N LEU A 324 3.24 24.06 9.02
CA LEU A 324 3.84 25.08 8.15
C LEU A 324 4.21 26.37 8.90
N HIS A 325 3.53 26.64 10.01
CA HIS A 325 3.71 27.86 10.81
C HIS A 325 4.39 27.60 12.16
N GLN A 326 4.82 26.36 12.42
CA GLN A 326 5.44 25.94 13.68
C GLN A 326 6.74 25.22 13.37
N ALA A 327 7.87 25.83 13.76
CA ALA A 327 9.19 25.27 13.54
C ALA A 327 9.93 25.13 14.87
N PRO A 328 9.91 23.95 15.51
CA PRO A 328 10.63 23.68 16.75
C PRO A 328 12.16 23.68 16.58
N SER A 329 12.68 23.59 15.34
CA SER A 329 14.11 23.57 15.04
C SER A 329 14.46 24.52 13.90
N GLN A 330 15.73 24.95 13.86
CA GLN A 330 16.23 25.85 12.83
C GLN A 330 16.23 25.18 11.44
N GLU A 331 16.60 23.90 11.37
CA GLU A 331 16.60 23.11 10.14
C GLU A 331 15.19 23.00 9.55
N LEU A 332 14.20 22.70 10.40
CA LEU A 332 12.81 22.63 9.97
C LEU A 332 12.30 24.00 9.53
N ALA A 333 12.63 25.07 10.25
CA ALA A 333 12.28 26.44 9.84
C ALA A 333 12.80 26.77 8.44
N GLN A 334 14.07 26.46 8.17
CA GLN A 334 14.70 26.69 6.86
C GLN A 334 14.02 25.86 5.76
N ALA A 335 13.77 24.58 6.01
CA ALA A 335 13.12 23.69 5.04
C ALA A 335 11.69 24.15 4.70
N LEU A 336 10.92 24.62 5.70
CA LEU A 336 9.57 25.16 5.52
C LEU A 336 9.56 26.48 4.74
N ILE A 337 10.51 27.38 5.01
CA ILE A 337 10.66 28.64 4.25
C ILE A 337 10.99 28.32 2.78
N ALA A 338 11.92 27.40 2.54
CA ALA A 338 12.29 26.98 1.19
C ALA A 338 11.11 26.32 0.45
N LEU A 339 10.31 25.48 1.13
CA LEU A 339 9.07 24.92 0.61
C LEU A 339 8.10 26.03 0.18
N GLN A 340 7.81 27.00 1.05
CA GLN A 340 6.89 28.12 0.76
C GLN A 340 7.35 28.99 -0.42
N ASN A 341 8.66 29.19 -0.57
CA ASN A 341 9.22 29.93 -1.71
C ASN A 341 9.07 29.14 -3.03
N SER A 342 9.24 27.81 -2.99
CA SER A 342 9.10 26.96 -4.18
C SER A 342 7.67 26.92 -4.71
N THR A 343 6.66 26.99 -3.85
CA THR A 343 5.25 26.99 -4.26
C THR A 343 4.80 28.34 -4.84
N LYS A 344 5.37 29.46 -4.36
CA LYS A 344 5.07 30.81 -4.87
C LYS A 344 5.69 31.11 -6.24
N GLY A 345 6.76 30.40 -6.61
CA GLY A 345 7.39 30.54 -7.93
C GLY A 345 6.71 29.74 -9.04
N GLN A 346 5.73 28.89 -8.71
CA GLN A 346 4.98 28.04 -9.65
C GLN A 346 3.53 28.50 -9.87
N SER A 347 3.08 29.52 -9.12
CA SER A 347 1.73 30.10 -9.18
C SER A 347 1.62 31.31 -10.09
#